data_AF-A0A2N3T6V2-F1
#
_entry.id   AF-A0A2N3T6V2-F1
#
_cell.length_a   1.000
_cell.length_b   1.000
_cell.length_c   1.000
_cell.angle_alpha   90.00
_cell.angle_beta   90.00
_cell.angle_gamma   90.00
#
_symmetry.space_group_name_H-M   'P 1'
#
loop_
_entity.id
_entity.type
_entity.pdbx_description
1 polymer ?
#
loop_
_entity_poly.entity_id
_entity_poly.type
_entity_poly.pdbx_seq_one_letter_code
_entity_poly.pdbx_strand_id
1 'polypeptide(L)'
;MKIKAVFEHISKSEGISIDDVAKKLGVAKSTLYYSINKDELSLKLKKQLNRIYPDYEYLINVEEIEDYDLNKVADFVIANETKLLEVDKFRLWLQTKVQEGVIEVLSINKEGK
;
A
#
# COMPACT_ATOMS: atom_id res chain seq x y z
N MET A 1 -13.74 0.83 16.05
CA MET A 1 -12.80 -0.18 16.58
C MET A 1 -11.60 -0.22 15.65
N LYS A 2 -10.48 0.39 16.06
CA LYS A 2 -9.31 0.59 15.19
C LYS A 2 -8.63 -0.73 14.84
N ILE A 3 -8.60 -1.68 15.77
CA ILE A 3 -7.96 -2.98 15.55
C ILE A 3 -8.76 -3.89 14.61
N LYS A 4 -10.10 -3.84 14.69
CA LYS A 4 -10.96 -4.62 13.80
C LYS A 4 -10.69 -4.28 12.34
N ALA A 5 -10.58 -2.99 12.04
CA ALA A 5 -10.32 -2.48 10.69
C ALA A 5 -8.97 -2.95 10.14
N VAL A 6 -7.94 -3.10 10.99
CA VAL A 6 -6.63 -3.65 10.60
C VAL A 6 -6.77 -5.10 10.13
N PHE A 7 -7.47 -5.94 10.89
CA PHE A 7 -7.64 -7.35 10.51
C PHE A 7 -8.56 -7.51 9.29
N GLU A 8 -9.56 -6.64 9.12
CA GLU A 8 -10.38 -6.59 7.91
C GLU A 8 -9.59 -6.12 6.70
N HIS A 9 -8.69 -5.13 6.86
CA HIS A 9 -7.82 -4.67 5.79
C HIS A 9 -6.85 -5.78 5.34
N ILE A 10 -6.22 -6.47 6.28
CA ILE A 10 -5.35 -7.63 5.99
C ILE A 10 -6.14 -8.75 5.31
N SER A 11 -7.36 -9.03 5.79
CA SER A 11 -8.25 -10.02 5.17
C SER A 11 -8.60 -9.65 3.72
N LYS A 12 -8.96 -8.39 3.46
CA LYS A 12 -9.27 -7.89 2.12
C LYS A 12 -8.05 -7.89 1.20
N SER A 13 -6.90 -7.42 1.68
CA SER A 13 -5.68 -7.29 0.86
C SER A 13 -5.11 -8.64 0.42
N GLU A 14 -5.25 -9.66 1.27
CA GLU A 14 -4.78 -11.02 0.96
C GLU A 14 -5.87 -11.93 0.41
N GLY A 15 -7.14 -11.51 0.43
CA GLY A 15 -8.27 -12.32 -0.01
C GLY A 15 -8.50 -13.56 0.88
N ILE A 16 -8.09 -13.51 2.15
CA ILE A 16 -8.21 -14.61 3.11
C ILE A 16 -9.20 -14.27 4.22
N SER A 17 -9.76 -15.28 4.89
CA SER A 17 -10.63 -15.03 6.03
C SER A 17 -9.86 -14.53 7.25
N ILE A 18 -10.50 -13.80 8.17
CA ILE A 18 -9.91 -13.37 9.46
C ILE A 18 -9.39 -14.58 10.26
N ASP A 19 -10.05 -15.73 10.13
CA ASP A 19 -9.61 -16.97 10.75
C ASP A 19 -8.29 -17.50 10.18
N ASP A 20 -8.06 -17.29 8.88
CA ASP A 20 -6.81 -17.64 8.22
C ASP A 20 -5.70 -16.61 8.52
N VAL A 21 -6.06 -15.34 8.74
CA VAL A 21 -5.13 -14.34 9.30
C VAL A 21 -4.59 -14.82 10.65
N ALA A 22 -5.44 -15.38 11.53
CA ALA A 22 -4.99 -15.94 12.81
C ALA A 22 -3.97 -17.08 12.64
N LYS A 23 -4.22 -17.99 11.68
CA LYS A 23 -3.30 -19.09 11.35
C LYS A 23 -1.96 -18.55 10.84
N LYS A 24 -1.99 -17.56 9.94
CA LYS A 24 -0.79 -16.97 9.34
C LYS A 24 0.06 -16.25 10.39
N LEU A 25 -0.58 -15.56 11.33
CA LEU A 25 0.06 -14.93 12.48
C LEU A 25 0.51 -15.94 13.56
N GLY A 26 0.18 -17.23 13.42
CA GLY A 26 0.55 -18.27 14.38
C GLY A 26 -0.12 -18.09 15.75
N VAL A 27 -1.33 -17.53 15.78
CA VAL A 27 -2.09 -17.23 17.01
C VAL A 27 -3.43 -17.96 17.03
N ALA A 28 -3.94 -18.21 18.24
CA ALA A 28 -5.26 -18.78 18.40
C ALA A 28 -6.34 -17.77 17.95
N LYS A 29 -7.40 -18.27 17.30
CA LYS A 29 -8.56 -17.45 16.90
C LYS A 29 -9.10 -16.64 18.07
N SER A 30 -9.24 -17.28 19.23
CA SER A 30 -9.72 -16.62 20.46
C SER A 30 -8.86 -15.41 20.87
N THR A 31 -7.54 -15.47 20.67
CA THR A 31 -6.64 -14.34 20.94
C THR A 31 -6.92 -13.18 20.00
N LEU A 32 -7.16 -13.46 18.72
CA LEU A 32 -7.45 -12.44 17.72
C LEU A 32 -8.82 -11.79 17.98
N TYR A 33 -9.87 -12.59 18.21
CA TYR A 33 -11.21 -12.08 18.57
C TYR A 33 -11.23 -11.33 19.90
N TYR A 34 -10.46 -11.78 20.90
CA TYR A 34 -10.31 -11.05 22.16
C TYR A 34 -9.70 -9.66 21.92
N SER A 35 -8.65 -9.57 21.10
CA SER A 35 -8.03 -8.30 20.73
C SER A 35 -8.96 -7.38 19.94
N ILE A 36 -9.78 -7.93 19.03
CA ILE A 36 -10.82 -7.17 18.31
C ILE A 36 -11.86 -6.63 19.28
N ASN A 37 -12.39 -7.47 20.17
CA ASN A 37 -13.47 -7.10 21.09
C ASN A 37 -13.02 -6.09 22.15
N LYS A 38 -11.77 -6.19 22.61
CA LYS A 38 -11.20 -5.25 23.59
C LYS A 38 -10.57 -4.00 22.97
N ASP A 39 -10.49 -3.94 21.65
CA ASP A 39 -9.72 -2.94 20.92
C ASP A 39 -8.28 -2.77 21.50
N GLU A 40 -7.67 -3.90 21.90
CA GLU A 40 -6.30 -3.94 22.44
C GLU A 40 -5.48 -5.11 21.88
N LEU A 41 -4.27 -4.84 21.37
CA LEU A 41 -3.34 -5.87 20.90
C LEU A 41 -2.45 -6.39 22.02
N SER A 42 -2.49 -7.70 22.28
CA SER A 42 -1.53 -8.34 23.17
C SER A 42 -0.09 -8.20 22.64
N LEU A 43 0.89 -8.17 23.55
CA LEU A 43 2.32 -8.06 23.21
C LEU A 43 2.78 -9.17 22.25
N LYS A 44 2.25 -10.38 22.41
CA LYS A 44 2.53 -11.51 21.52
C LYS A 44 1.99 -11.26 20.11
N LEU A 45 0.77 -10.74 20.00
CA LEU A 45 0.13 -10.45 18.72
C LEU A 45 0.81 -9.28 18.00
N LYS A 46 1.21 -8.21 18.72
CA LYS A 46 2.02 -7.11 18.16
C LYS A 46 3.32 -7.61 17.54
N LYS A 47 4.05 -8.50 18.23
CA LYS A 47 5.29 -9.07 17.70
C LYS A 47 5.07 -9.87 16.41
N GLN A 48 3.99 -10.65 16.34
CA GLN A 48 3.67 -11.42 15.13
C GLN A 48 3.20 -10.52 13.98
N LEU A 49 2.36 -9.52 14.29
CA LEU A 49 1.94 -8.51 13.32
C LEU A 49 3.14 -7.76 12.75
N ASN A 50 4.03 -7.22 13.58
CA ASN A 50 5.20 -6.48 13.11
C ASN A 50 6.15 -7.34 12.26
N ARG A 51 6.20 -8.66 12.52
CA ARG A 51 7.03 -9.59 11.75
C ARG A 51 6.49 -9.84 10.34
N ILE A 52 5.16 -9.93 10.18
CA ILE A 52 4.52 -10.33 8.92
C ILE A 52 4.00 -9.12 8.14
N TYR A 53 3.54 -8.11 8.86
CA TYR A 53 2.96 -6.85 8.36
C TYR A 53 3.63 -5.68 9.09
N PRO A 54 4.88 -5.32 8.76
CA PRO A 54 5.59 -4.24 9.45
C PRO A 54 4.85 -2.90 9.42
N ASP A 55 4.04 -2.67 8.39
CA ASP A 55 3.27 -1.43 8.21
C ASP A 55 1.94 -1.40 8.99
N TYR A 56 1.62 -2.42 9.79
CA TYR A 56 0.33 -2.49 10.52
C TYR A 56 0.13 -1.34 11.51
N GLU A 57 1.21 -0.77 12.07
CA GLU A 57 1.13 0.37 12.99
C GLU A 57 0.69 1.65 12.29
N TYR A 58 1.02 1.80 11.01
CA TYR A 58 0.49 2.89 10.20
C TYR A 58 -1.04 2.76 10.12
N LEU A 59 -1.55 1.56 9.81
CA LEU A 59 -2.99 1.27 9.70
C LEU A 59 -3.78 1.48 11.01
N ILE A 60 -3.14 1.34 12.17
CA ILE A 60 -3.78 1.62 13.48
C ILE A 60 -3.89 3.13 13.74
N ASN A 61 -2.91 3.89 13.27
CA ASN A 61 -2.78 5.32 13.54
C ASN A 61 -3.47 6.20 12.48
N VAL A 62 -3.86 5.65 11.33
CA VAL A 62 -4.75 6.35 10.40
C VAL A 62 -6.16 6.35 11.00
N GLU A 63 -6.66 7.51 11.40
CA GLU A 63 -8.00 7.67 12.00
C GLU A 63 -9.13 7.31 11.05
N GLU A 64 -8.85 7.32 9.75
CA GLU A 64 -9.75 6.94 8.68
C GLU A 64 -8.99 6.05 7.70
N ILE A 65 -9.11 4.73 7.86
CA ILE A 65 -9.00 3.87 6.68
C ILE A 65 -10.23 4.23 5.85
N GLU A 66 -10.16 5.32 5.08
CA GLU A 66 -11.13 5.57 4.02
C GLU A 66 -11.05 4.32 3.14
N ASP A 67 -12.10 3.48 3.19
CA ASP A 67 -12.40 2.59 2.08
C ASP A 67 -12.34 3.51 0.85
N TYR A 68 -11.33 3.32 -0.01
CA TYR A 68 -11.16 4.13 -1.20
C TYR A 68 -12.45 4.03 -2.02
N ASP A 69 -13.31 5.03 -1.88
CA ASP A 69 -14.55 5.09 -2.64
C ASP A 69 -14.16 5.34 -4.09
N LEU A 70 -14.34 4.32 -4.92
CA LEU A 70 -14.05 4.37 -6.35
C LEU A 70 -14.72 5.59 -7.01
N ASN A 71 -15.87 6.05 -6.48
CA ASN A 71 -16.56 7.24 -6.96
C ASN A 71 -15.80 8.52 -6.62
N LYS A 72 -15.28 8.66 -5.38
CA LYS A 72 -14.44 9.81 -5.01
C LYS A 72 -13.15 9.87 -5.83
N VAL A 73 -12.55 8.71 -6.12
CA VAL A 73 -11.37 8.61 -6.98
C VAL A 73 -11.71 9.03 -8.41
N ALA A 74 -12.83 8.54 -8.96
CA ALA A 74 -13.31 8.93 -10.28
C ALA A 74 -13.59 10.44 -10.37
N ASP A 75 -14.27 11.00 -9.37
CA ASP A 75 -14.57 12.44 -9.29
C ASP A 75 -13.28 13.28 -9.21
N PHE A 76 -12.29 12.83 -8.44
CA PHE A 76 -10.99 13.49 -8.37
C PHE A 76 -10.25 13.45 -9.71
N VAL A 77 -10.26 12.30 -10.40
CA VAL A 77 -9.63 12.14 -11.72
C VAL A 77 -10.29 13.06 -12.74
N ILE A 78 -11.63 13.10 -12.79
CA ILE A 78 -12.38 13.99 -13.69
C ILE A 78 -12.08 15.45 -13.37
N ALA A 79 -12.11 15.83 -12.10
CA ALA A 79 -11.86 17.21 -11.67
C ALA A 79 -10.42 17.69 -11.96
N ASN A 80 -9.45 16.77 -12.12
CA ASN A 80 -8.04 17.10 -12.31
C ASN A 80 -7.46 16.60 -13.64
N GLU A 81 -8.30 16.17 -14.58
CA GLU A 81 -7.89 15.54 -15.85
C GLU A 81 -6.81 16.37 -16.59
N THR A 82 -7.00 17.68 -16.71
CA THR A 82 -6.05 18.58 -17.40
C THR A 82 -4.69 18.62 -16.71
N LYS A 83 -4.66 18.67 -15.37
CA LYS A 83 -3.40 18.70 -14.60
C LYS A 83 -2.68 17.36 -14.69
N LEU A 84 -3.42 16.25 -14.64
CA LEU A 84 -2.86 14.92 -14.80
C LEU A 84 -2.25 14.74 -16.20
N LEU A 85 -2.92 15.26 -17.24
CA LEU A 85 -2.40 15.26 -18.60
C LEU A 85 -1.08 16.05 -18.74
N GLU A 86 -0.96 17.20 -18.06
CA GLU A 86 0.28 17.97 -18.03
C GLU A 86 1.43 17.23 -17.35
N VAL A 87 1.14 16.56 -16.23
CA VAL A 87 2.11 15.71 -15.52
C VAL A 87 2.58 14.56 -16.40
N ASP A 88 1.67 13.91 -17.14
CA ASP A 88 2.03 12.83 -18.06
C ASP A 88 2.86 13.31 -19.24
N LYS A 89 2.54 14.48 -19.81
CA LYS A 89 3.37 15.11 -20.85
C LYS A 89 4.78 15.40 -20.33
N PHE A 90 4.90 15.92 -19.11
CA PHE A 90 6.19 16.20 -18.50
C PHE A 90 6.98 14.92 -18.22
N ARG A 91 6.32 13.87 -17.73
CA ARG A 91 6.93 12.55 -17.52
C ARG A 91 7.44 11.95 -18.83
N LEU A 92 6.64 12.02 -19.90
CA LEU A 92 7.05 11.55 -21.23
C LEU A 92 8.26 12.32 -21.74
N TRP A 93 8.26 13.65 -21.58
CA TRP A 93 9.39 14.49 -21.97
C TRP A 93 10.68 14.11 -21.22
N LEU A 94 10.61 13.90 -19.90
CA LEU A 94 11.75 13.45 -19.10
C LEU A 94 12.28 12.09 -19.58
N GLN A 95 11.39 11.13 -19.84
CA GLN A 95 11.78 9.81 -20.36
C GLN A 95 12.50 9.91 -21.70
N THR A 96 11.98 10.72 -22.62
CA THR A 96 12.62 10.96 -23.92
C THR A 96 14.00 11.60 -23.75
N LYS A 97 14.15 12.60 -22.87
CA LYS A 97 15.45 13.25 -22.63
C LYS A 97 16.48 12.30 -22.03
N VAL A 98 16.06 11.42 -21.13
CA VAL A 98 16.93 10.36 -20.61
C VAL A 98 17.35 9.41 -21.71
N GLN A 99 16.42 8.98 -22.58
CA GLN A 99 16.74 8.10 -23.71
C GLN A 99 17.72 8.74 -24.70
N GLU A 100 17.51 10.02 -25.06
CA GLU A 100 18.43 10.79 -25.89
C GLU A 100 19.84 10.85 -25.29
N GLY A 101 19.95 11.16 -24.00
CA GLY A 101 21.25 11.18 -23.30
C GLY A 101 21.92 9.80 -23.24
N VAL A 102 21.16 8.73 -23.03
CA VAL A 102 21.70 7.36 -23.07
C VAL A 102 22.22 7.01 -24.47
N ILE A 103 21.49 7.39 -25.53
CA ILE A 103 21.94 7.19 -26.92
C ILE A 103 23.24 7.95 -27.16
N GLU A 104 23.32 9.22 -26.76
CA GLU A 104 24.50 10.07 -26.92
C GLU A 104 25.75 9.43 -26.29
N VAL A 105 25.65 8.99 -25.03
CA VAL A 105 26.74 8.30 -24.33
C VAL A 105 27.16 7.00 -25.03
N LEU A 106 26.21 6.22 -25.55
CA LEU A 106 26.50 4.97 -26.26
C LEU A 106 27.13 5.23 -27.64
N SER A 107 26.76 6.31 -28.32
CA SER A 107 27.36 6.71 -29.60
C SER A 107 28.81 7.20 -29.44
N ILE A 108 29.10 7.99 -28.41
CA ILE A 108 30.47 8.45 -28.11
C ILE A 108 31.39 7.25 -27.83
N ASN A 109 30.91 6.24 -27.12
CA ASN A 109 31.66 5.01 -26.85
C ASN A 109 31.87 4.11 -28.09
N LYS A 110 31.12 4.31 -29.18
CA LYS A 110 31.30 3.56 -30.44
C LYS A 110 32.38 4.17 -31.33
N GLU A 111 32.56 5.48 -31.32
CA GLU A 111 33.56 6.17 -32.15
C GLU A 111 34.98 6.11 -31.56
N GLY A 112 35.11 5.81 -30.27
CA GLY A 112 36.39 5.61 -29.59
C GLY A 112 37.02 4.21 -29.71
N LYS A 113 36.54 3.36 -30.63
CA LYS A 113 37.08 2.02 -30.91
C LYS A 113 37.55 1.88 -32.35
#